data_AF-A0A813TQB0-F1
#
_entry.id   AF-A0A813TQB0-F1
#
_cell.length_a   1.000
_cell.length_b   1.000
_cell.length_c   1.000
_cell.angle_alpha   90.00
_cell.angle_beta   90.00
_cell.angle_gamma   90.00
#
_symmetry.space_group_name_H-M   'P 1'
#
loop_
_entity.id
_entity.type
_entity.pdbx_description
1 polymer ?
#
loop_
_entity_poly.entity_id
_entity_poly.type
_entity_poly.pdbx_seq_one_letter_code
_entity_poly.pdbx_strand_id
1 'polypeptide(L)'
;MNDKMWNCMQNFLQQIQTEVKTRDWKQQINASLVYARQSFEINQEQSIYTLATILILDLIFGWNVYLVGVLLVVYFSVSVFEYSVTINELDWLFYCAIYITFNVIEYSCLHYQFPFHVIYMINCICLPGFLFPDEIYDNIIIIQRSVREFVLNYNKQNQEFYNAKAGQSNIEDASTYDQYNNPIDGEYDLGRDGAFTDYRILIGQFYKSGDMKAPIDALEKKGFHVESVKTELEFIAKLRSEQYEIAWVISSSSIEQVAFIPTLIDFHAAGGAIFLFADNVPYVSHASGFLNKKFGISLIGNYPGNKTLVFNENGYLEPGYFGQHEIFTGIKNLFEGVTICHPIQSRITASQAMTTLATATDGQPCISVFEPPAGSSEGRLCLDCGFTKLFINWNSAGTARFVVNASCWLAKAMK
;
A
#
# COMPACT_ATOMS: atom_id res chain seq x y z
N MET A 1 -3.38 -13.31 -42.15
CA MET A 1 -2.26 -13.82 -41.30
C MET A 1 -1.00 -13.71 -42.15
N ASN A 2 0.00 -12.95 -41.68
CA ASN A 2 1.05 -12.34 -42.51
C ASN A 2 2.18 -13.32 -42.84
N ASP A 3 2.65 -13.39 -44.09
CA ASP A 3 3.71 -14.29 -44.58
C ASP A 3 5.02 -14.21 -43.77
N LYS A 4 5.27 -13.07 -43.11
CA LYS A 4 6.35 -12.90 -42.13
C LYS A 4 6.28 -13.90 -40.97
N MET A 5 5.07 -14.19 -40.48
CA MET A 5 4.86 -15.09 -39.34
C MET A 5 5.07 -16.55 -39.75
N TRP A 6 4.66 -16.91 -40.97
CA TRP A 6 4.90 -18.24 -41.54
C TRP A 6 6.39 -18.53 -41.72
N ASN A 7 7.14 -17.57 -42.28
CA ASN A 7 8.59 -17.71 -42.45
C ASN A 7 9.34 -17.77 -41.12
N CYS A 8 8.87 -17.05 -40.09
CA CYS A 8 9.45 -17.11 -38.75
C CYS A 8 9.25 -18.50 -38.12
N MET A 9 8.06 -19.10 -38.28
CA MET A 9 7.77 -20.46 -37.84
C MET A 9 8.63 -21.52 -38.55
N GLN A 10 8.82 -21.40 -39.87
CA GLN A 10 9.65 -22.34 -40.63
C GLN A 10 11.13 -22.27 -40.21
N ASN A 11 11.65 -21.06 -40.01
CA ASN A 11 13.03 -20.87 -39.52
C ASN A 11 13.23 -21.45 -38.12
N PHE A 12 12.25 -21.28 -37.22
CA PHE A 12 12.30 -21.85 -35.88
C PHE A 12 12.29 -23.38 -35.91
N LEU A 13 11.43 -23.99 -36.74
CA LEU A 13 11.39 -25.45 -36.93
C LEU A 13 12.72 -25.99 -37.49
N GLN A 14 13.34 -25.28 -38.43
CA GLN A 14 14.62 -25.67 -38.99
C GLN A 14 15.76 -25.56 -37.96
N GLN A 15 15.71 -24.55 -37.09
CA GLN A 15 16.66 -24.37 -36.00
C GLN A 15 16.58 -25.49 -34.97
N ILE A 16 15.35 -25.89 -34.58
CA ILE A 16 15.12 -27.04 -33.71
C ILE A 16 15.64 -28.33 -34.34
N GLN A 17 15.37 -28.57 -35.63
CA GLN A 17 15.86 -29.77 -36.32
C GLN A 17 17.39 -29.83 -36.39
N THR A 18 18.05 -28.69 -36.55
CA THR A 18 19.52 -28.60 -36.51
C THR A 18 20.05 -28.87 -35.11
N GLU A 19 19.45 -28.30 -34.06
CA GLU A 19 19.86 -28.55 -32.67
C GLU A 19 19.67 -30.01 -32.23
N VAL A 20 18.60 -30.66 -32.69
CA VAL A 20 18.36 -32.09 -32.43
C VAL A 20 19.41 -32.97 -33.11
N LYS A 21 19.91 -32.57 -34.30
CA LYS A 21 20.95 -33.29 -35.04
C LYS A 21 22.36 -33.06 -34.49
N THR A 22 22.64 -31.91 -33.87
CA THR A 22 23.98 -31.56 -33.37
C THR A 22 24.23 -32.02 -31.93
N ARG A 23 23.18 -32.38 -31.18
CA ARG A 23 23.36 -32.99 -29.84
C ARG A 23 23.94 -34.39 -29.98
N ASP A 24 25.17 -34.59 -29.50
CA ASP A 24 25.76 -35.90 -29.34
C ASP A 24 25.14 -36.62 -28.14
N TRP A 25 23.93 -37.14 -28.38
CA TRP A 25 23.13 -37.87 -27.39
C TRP A 25 23.91 -39.03 -26.77
N LYS A 26 24.90 -39.61 -27.48
CA LYS A 26 25.75 -40.66 -26.94
C LYS A 26 26.61 -40.16 -25.78
N GLN A 27 27.06 -38.91 -25.82
CA GLN A 27 27.92 -38.34 -24.78
C GLN A 27 27.14 -38.04 -23.50
N GLN A 28 25.92 -37.50 -23.61
CA GLN A 28 25.04 -37.23 -22.46
C GLN A 28 24.48 -38.51 -21.84
N ILE A 29 24.12 -39.50 -22.67
CA ILE A 29 23.69 -40.81 -22.18
C ILE A 29 24.85 -41.51 -21.46
N ASN A 30 26.07 -41.46 -22.01
CA ASN A 30 27.24 -42.02 -21.34
C ASN A 30 27.56 -41.30 -20.01
N ALA A 31 27.46 -39.98 -19.95
CA ALA A 31 27.68 -39.23 -18.71
C ALA A 31 26.64 -39.58 -17.63
N SER A 32 25.37 -39.71 -18.03
CA SER A 32 24.27 -40.08 -17.12
C SER A 32 24.39 -41.54 -16.64
N LEU A 33 24.83 -42.45 -17.52
CA LEU A 33 25.10 -43.84 -17.18
C LEU A 33 26.30 -43.98 -16.22
N VAL A 34 27.36 -43.18 -16.40
CA VAL A 34 28.51 -43.13 -15.47
C VAL A 34 28.09 -42.63 -14.09
N TYR A 35 27.27 -41.58 -14.02
CA TYR A 35 26.74 -41.05 -12.76
C TYR A 35 25.84 -42.05 -12.04
N ALA A 36 24.93 -42.70 -12.76
CA ALA A 36 24.06 -43.74 -12.21
C ALA A 36 24.85 -44.96 -11.70
N ARG A 37 25.95 -45.33 -12.40
CA ARG A 37 26.86 -46.42 -11.98
C ARG A 37 27.55 -46.10 -10.66
N GLN A 38 28.01 -44.87 -10.49
CA GLN A 38 28.72 -44.41 -9.29
C GLN A 38 27.80 -44.28 -8.08
N SER A 39 26.52 -43.96 -8.31
CA SER A 39 25.61 -43.60 -7.22
C SER A 39 24.79 -44.78 -6.68
N PHE A 40 24.62 -45.86 -7.45
CA PHE A 40 23.60 -46.88 -7.12
C PHE A 40 24.03 -48.36 -7.23
N GLU A 41 25.30 -48.68 -7.55
CA GLU A 41 25.81 -50.07 -7.68
C GLU A 41 24.93 -51.03 -8.53
N ILE A 42 24.24 -50.51 -9.55
CA ILE A 42 23.30 -51.29 -10.38
C ILE A 42 24.03 -52.04 -11.51
N ASN A 43 23.64 -53.30 -11.77
CA ASN A 43 24.22 -54.11 -12.84
C ASN A 43 23.74 -53.67 -14.25
N GLN A 44 24.59 -53.82 -15.26
CA GLN A 44 24.49 -53.13 -16.57
C GLN A 44 23.19 -53.42 -17.36
N GLU A 45 22.60 -54.60 -17.19
CA GLU A 45 21.35 -54.96 -17.86
C GLU A 45 20.14 -54.19 -17.28
N GLN A 46 20.08 -53.98 -15.97
CA GLN A 46 18.93 -53.31 -15.32
C GLN A 46 18.85 -51.82 -15.67
N SER A 47 20.00 -51.16 -15.89
CA SER A 47 20.02 -49.75 -16.33
C SER A 47 19.46 -49.55 -17.74
N ILE A 48 19.63 -50.53 -18.64
CA ILE A 48 19.16 -50.43 -20.02
C ILE A 48 17.64 -50.59 -20.09
N TYR A 49 17.08 -51.55 -19.34
CA TYR A 49 15.63 -51.73 -19.28
C TYR A 49 14.91 -50.53 -18.66
N THR A 50 15.46 -49.96 -17.58
CA THR A 50 14.87 -48.78 -16.93
C THR A 50 14.83 -47.57 -17.89
N LEU A 51 15.92 -47.32 -18.62
CA LEU A 51 15.99 -46.23 -19.59
C LEU A 51 15.05 -46.45 -20.80
N ALA A 52 14.96 -47.69 -21.29
CA ALA A 52 14.05 -48.05 -22.37
C ALA A 52 12.59 -47.88 -21.96
N THR A 53 12.22 -48.26 -20.73
CA THR A 53 10.86 -48.05 -20.20
C THR A 53 10.51 -46.57 -20.09
N ILE A 54 11.43 -45.72 -19.62
CA ILE A 54 11.22 -44.27 -19.51
C ILE A 54 11.01 -43.65 -20.91
N LEU A 55 11.82 -44.03 -21.89
CA LEU A 55 11.69 -43.54 -23.27
C LEU A 55 10.40 -43.99 -23.95
N ILE A 56 9.96 -45.23 -23.69
CA ILE A 56 8.69 -45.76 -24.21
C ILE A 56 7.49 -45.04 -23.59
N LEU A 57 7.54 -44.75 -22.28
CA LEU A 57 6.49 -43.99 -21.60
C LEU A 57 6.40 -42.55 -22.11
N ASP A 58 7.53 -41.91 -22.36
CA ASP A 58 7.58 -40.53 -22.88
C ASP A 58 7.00 -40.44 -24.31
N LEU A 59 7.26 -41.47 -25.15
CA LEU A 59 6.70 -41.59 -26.50
C LEU A 59 5.20 -41.87 -26.52
N ILE A 60 4.67 -42.61 -25.54
CA ILE A 60 3.24 -42.98 -25.49
C ILE A 60 2.38 -41.83 -24.97
N PHE A 61 2.88 -41.05 -24.00
CA PHE A 61 2.05 -40.08 -23.27
C PHE A 61 2.38 -38.60 -23.54
N GLY A 62 3.53 -38.28 -24.15
CA GLY A 62 4.08 -36.91 -24.18
C GLY A 62 3.27 -35.84 -24.93
N TRP A 63 2.40 -36.19 -25.89
CA TRP A 63 1.66 -35.18 -26.68
C TRP A 63 0.17 -35.03 -26.35
N ASN A 64 -0.48 -36.05 -25.79
CA ASN A 64 -1.91 -35.96 -25.45
C ASN A 64 -2.16 -35.36 -24.05
N VAL A 65 -1.16 -35.37 -23.18
CA VAL A 65 -1.29 -34.89 -21.78
C VAL A 65 -1.37 -33.36 -21.69
N TYR A 66 -0.71 -32.65 -22.61
CA TYR A 66 -0.73 -31.18 -22.64
C TYR A 66 -2.13 -30.62 -22.96
N LEU A 67 -2.84 -31.24 -23.91
CA LEU A 67 -4.20 -30.84 -24.28
C LEU A 67 -5.20 -31.13 -23.15
N VAL A 68 -5.04 -32.26 -22.45
CA VAL A 68 -5.90 -32.65 -21.32
C VAL A 68 -5.70 -31.73 -20.12
N GLY A 69 -4.46 -31.33 -19.82
CA GLY A 69 -4.16 -30.37 -18.75
C GLY A 69 -4.78 -28.99 -18.98
N VAL A 70 -4.64 -28.45 -20.20
CA VAL A 70 -5.25 -27.16 -20.57
C VAL A 70 -6.78 -27.23 -20.54
N LEU A 71 -7.37 -28.31 -21.06
CA LEU A 71 -8.82 -28.49 -21.05
C LEU A 71 -9.39 -28.66 -19.63
N LEU A 72 -8.66 -29.31 -18.71
CA LEU A 72 -9.04 -29.42 -17.30
C LEU A 72 -8.99 -28.05 -16.60
N VAL A 73 -7.95 -27.26 -16.81
CA VAL A 73 -7.84 -25.91 -16.22
C VAL A 73 -8.96 -24.99 -16.73
N VAL A 74 -9.27 -25.03 -18.03
CA VAL A 74 -10.38 -24.26 -18.61
C VAL A 74 -11.73 -24.76 -18.08
N TYR A 75 -11.95 -26.07 -18.02
CA TYR A 75 -13.18 -26.67 -17.50
C TYR A 75 -13.44 -26.30 -16.03
N PHE A 76 -12.42 -26.36 -15.17
CA PHE A 76 -12.54 -25.97 -13.77
C PHE A 76 -12.72 -24.45 -13.60
N SER A 77 -12.07 -23.63 -14.43
CA SER A 77 -12.24 -22.17 -14.40
C SER A 77 -13.68 -21.77 -14.76
N VAL A 78 -14.26 -22.41 -15.77
CA VAL A 78 -15.67 -22.18 -16.18
C VAL A 78 -16.65 -22.71 -15.14
N SER A 79 -16.40 -23.90 -14.59
CA SER A 79 -17.28 -24.52 -13.58
C SER A 79 -17.32 -23.72 -12.26
N VAL A 80 -16.20 -23.11 -11.87
CA VAL A 80 -16.12 -22.22 -10.71
C VAL A 80 -16.82 -20.88 -10.98
N PHE A 81 -16.77 -20.36 -12.20
CA PHE A 81 -17.50 -19.17 -12.59
C PHE A 81 -19.02 -19.40 -12.55
N GLU A 82 -19.50 -20.56 -12.99
CA GLU A 82 -20.93 -20.93 -12.93
C GLU A 82 -21.43 -21.18 -11.49
N TYR A 83 -20.55 -21.55 -10.54
CA TYR A 83 -20.89 -21.73 -9.13
C TYR A 83 -20.69 -20.48 -8.25
N SER A 84 -20.17 -19.38 -8.81
CA SER A 84 -19.73 -18.18 -8.06
C SER A 84 -20.84 -17.26 -7.55
N VAL A 85 -22.10 -17.68 -7.56
CA VAL A 85 -23.22 -16.86 -7.03
C VAL A 85 -23.31 -16.90 -5.49
N THR A 86 -22.58 -17.78 -4.81
CA THR A 86 -22.71 -17.93 -3.33
C THR A 86 -21.40 -18.18 -2.56
N ILE A 87 -20.23 -17.96 -3.15
CA ILE A 87 -18.95 -18.23 -2.47
C ILE A 87 -18.43 -16.97 -1.78
N ASN A 88 -17.98 -17.14 -0.53
CA ASN A 88 -17.46 -16.09 0.34
C ASN A 88 -16.14 -15.52 -0.21
N GLU A 89 -15.90 -14.22 -0.09
CA GLU A 89 -14.72 -13.52 -0.67
C GLU A 89 -13.37 -14.15 -0.25
N LEU A 90 -13.35 -14.85 0.89
CA LEU A 90 -12.18 -15.54 1.43
C LEU A 90 -11.74 -16.75 0.60
N ASP A 91 -12.69 -17.51 0.05
CA ASP A 91 -12.41 -18.69 -0.77
C ASP A 91 -11.87 -18.27 -2.15
N TRP A 92 -12.35 -17.12 -2.64
CA TRP A 92 -11.85 -16.51 -3.87
C TRP A 92 -10.41 -16.03 -3.73
N LEU A 93 -10.08 -15.35 -2.63
CA LEU A 93 -8.71 -14.94 -2.30
C LEU A 93 -7.77 -16.15 -2.15
N PHE A 94 -8.24 -17.24 -1.54
CA PHE A 94 -7.47 -18.48 -1.41
C PHE A 94 -7.19 -19.11 -2.78
N TYR A 95 -8.19 -19.15 -3.66
CA TYR A 95 -8.03 -19.62 -5.03
C TYR A 95 -6.99 -18.78 -5.79
N CYS A 96 -7.07 -17.45 -5.70
CA CYS A 96 -6.10 -16.56 -6.35
C CYS A 96 -4.68 -16.72 -5.79
N ALA A 97 -4.52 -16.89 -4.47
CA ALA A 97 -3.21 -17.11 -3.86
C ALA A 97 -2.57 -18.43 -4.31
N ILE A 98 -3.35 -19.50 -4.37
CA ILE A 98 -2.90 -20.79 -4.92
C ILE A 98 -2.53 -20.63 -6.39
N TYR A 99 -3.40 -20.01 -7.19
CA TYR A 99 -3.17 -19.80 -8.61
C TYR A 99 -1.89 -19.00 -8.89
N ILE A 100 -1.67 -17.89 -8.18
CA ILE A 100 -0.46 -17.07 -8.30
C ILE A 100 0.78 -17.88 -7.91
N THR A 101 0.71 -18.65 -6.83
CA THR A 101 1.83 -19.48 -6.36
C THR A 101 2.22 -20.53 -7.40
N PHE A 102 1.24 -21.22 -7.99
CA PHE A 102 1.50 -22.18 -9.06
C PHE A 102 2.11 -21.52 -10.31
N ASN A 103 1.62 -20.34 -10.70
CA ASN A 103 2.18 -19.59 -11.83
C ASN A 103 3.63 -19.14 -11.57
N VAL A 104 3.95 -18.69 -10.34
CA VAL A 104 5.31 -18.30 -9.96
C VAL A 104 6.25 -19.51 -9.97
N ILE A 105 5.80 -20.66 -9.47
CA ILE A 105 6.57 -21.91 -9.50
C ILE A 105 6.80 -22.35 -10.95
N GLU A 106 5.76 -22.37 -11.78
CA GLU A 106 5.85 -22.74 -13.19
C GLU A 106 6.82 -21.83 -13.96
N TYR A 107 6.69 -20.50 -13.77
CA TYR A 107 7.58 -19.50 -14.36
C TYR A 107 9.04 -19.68 -13.91
N SER A 108 9.26 -19.93 -12.62
CA SER A 108 10.61 -20.13 -12.07
C SER A 108 11.22 -21.43 -12.59
N CYS A 109 10.44 -22.50 -12.69
CA CYS A 109 10.91 -23.80 -13.17
C CYS A 109 11.24 -23.79 -14.66
N LEU A 110 10.50 -23.03 -15.48
CA LEU A 110 10.82 -22.77 -16.89
C LEU A 110 12.18 -22.05 -17.04
N HIS A 111 12.55 -21.19 -16.08
CA HIS A 111 13.79 -20.43 -16.12
C HIS A 111 15.03 -21.20 -15.67
N TYR A 112 14.89 -22.18 -14.76
CA TYR A 112 16.02 -22.87 -14.13
C TYR A 112 16.33 -24.27 -14.67
N GLN A 113 15.72 -24.70 -15.79
CA GLN A 113 15.97 -26.00 -16.45
C GLN A 113 15.93 -27.20 -15.48
N PHE A 114 15.06 -27.14 -14.47
CA PHE A 114 14.85 -28.28 -13.57
C PHE A 114 14.24 -29.45 -14.35
N PRO A 115 14.63 -30.71 -14.07
CA PRO A 115 14.05 -31.86 -14.76
C PRO A 115 12.54 -31.92 -14.47
N PHE A 116 11.75 -31.61 -15.50
CA PHE A 116 10.28 -31.51 -15.48
C PHE A 116 9.60 -32.74 -14.84
N HIS A 117 10.24 -33.91 -14.92
CA HIS A 117 9.78 -35.16 -14.36
C HIS A 117 9.72 -35.17 -12.83
N VAL A 118 10.59 -34.42 -12.13
CA VAL A 118 10.57 -34.29 -10.66
C VAL A 118 9.41 -33.40 -10.22
N ILE A 119 9.12 -32.34 -10.97
CA ILE A 119 7.99 -31.43 -10.73
C ILE A 119 6.66 -32.13 -11.03
N TYR A 120 6.60 -32.94 -12.09
CA TYR A 120 5.40 -33.72 -12.40
C TYR A 120 5.19 -34.85 -11.38
N MET A 121 6.26 -35.42 -10.82
CA MET A 121 6.16 -36.33 -9.68
C MET A 121 5.63 -35.61 -8.44
N ILE A 122 6.15 -34.42 -8.13
CA ILE A 122 5.67 -33.59 -7.03
C ILE A 122 4.19 -33.22 -7.24
N ASN A 123 3.78 -32.83 -8.45
CA ASN A 123 2.38 -32.53 -8.75
C ASN A 123 1.50 -33.79 -8.71
N CYS A 124 1.94 -34.95 -9.21
CA CYS A 124 1.19 -36.20 -9.14
C CYS A 124 1.16 -36.84 -7.74
N ILE A 125 2.07 -36.46 -6.84
CA ILE A 125 2.07 -36.89 -5.44
C ILE A 125 1.29 -35.90 -4.57
N CYS A 126 1.45 -34.59 -4.82
CA CYS A 126 0.82 -33.53 -4.06
C CYS A 126 -0.65 -33.32 -4.46
N LEU A 127 -1.05 -33.38 -5.74
CA LEU A 127 -2.46 -33.20 -6.13
C LEU A 127 -3.39 -34.25 -5.51
N PRO A 128 -3.03 -35.56 -5.49
CA PRO A 128 -3.81 -36.53 -4.72
C PRO A 128 -3.69 -36.29 -3.21
N GLY A 129 -2.54 -35.82 -2.70
CA GLY A 129 -2.38 -35.43 -1.30
C GLY A 129 -3.24 -34.24 -0.85
N PHE A 130 -3.70 -33.41 -1.78
CA PHE A 130 -4.72 -32.36 -1.54
C PHE A 130 -6.16 -32.86 -1.73
N LEU A 131 -6.36 -34.08 -2.26
CA LEU A 131 -7.67 -34.71 -2.50
C LEU A 131 -7.98 -35.86 -1.53
N PHE A 132 -6.99 -36.37 -0.78
CA PHE A 132 -7.19 -37.35 0.28
C PHE A 132 -7.06 -36.68 1.66
N PRO A 133 -8.12 -36.66 2.49
CA PRO A 133 -7.99 -36.30 3.89
C PRO A 133 -7.26 -37.49 4.56
N ASP A 134 -6.17 -37.33 5.30
CA ASP A 134 -6.32 -37.26 6.75
C ASP A 134 -5.01 -36.88 7.50
N GLU A 135 -3.85 -36.67 6.85
CA GLU A 135 -2.58 -36.40 7.57
C GLU A 135 -1.76 -35.18 7.09
N ILE A 136 -2.16 -34.50 6.01
CA ILE A 136 -1.63 -33.16 5.63
C ILE A 136 -2.59 -32.06 6.13
N TYR A 137 -3.44 -32.37 7.12
CA TYR A 137 -4.32 -31.37 7.73
C TYR A 137 -3.54 -30.42 8.66
N ASP A 138 -2.51 -30.91 9.37
CA ASP A 138 -1.87 -30.11 10.42
C ASP A 138 -1.04 -28.93 9.88
N ASN A 139 -0.28 -29.11 8.79
CA ASN A 139 0.52 -28.02 8.22
C ASN A 139 -0.34 -26.98 7.47
N ILE A 140 -1.43 -27.40 6.83
CA ILE A 140 -2.39 -26.49 6.18
C ILE A 140 -3.21 -25.75 7.25
N ILE A 141 -3.60 -26.42 8.34
CA ILE A 141 -4.21 -25.77 9.51
C ILE A 141 -3.24 -24.73 10.09
N ILE A 142 -1.93 -24.99 10.17
CA ILE A 142 -0.97 -24.02 10.71
C ILE A 142 -0.87 -22.77 9.82
N ILE A 143 -0.82 -22.91 8.49
CA ILE A 143 -0.78 -21.77 7.56
C ILE A 143 -2.12 -21.03 7.54
N GLN A 144 -3.24 -21.75 7.46
CA GLN A 144 -4.58 -21.16 7.57
C GLN A 144 -4.76 -20.45 8.91
N ARG A 145 -4.28 -21.04 10.01
CA ARG A 145 -4.33 -20.43 11.34
C ARG A 145 -3.43 -19.22 11.43
N SER A 146 -2.23 -19.25 10.87
CA SER A 146 -1.30 -18.11 10.90
C SER A 146 -1.80 -16.95 10.03
N VAL A 147 -2.28 -17.24 8.82
CA VAL A 147 -2.86 -16.22 7.92
C VAL A 147 -4.19 -15.71 8.47
N ARG A 148 -5.03 -16.58 9.02
CA ARG A 148 -6.28 -16.19 9.68
C ARG A 148 -6.02 -15.38 10.94
N GLU A 149 -5.08 -15.78 11.80
CA GLU A 149 -4.71 -15.00 12.97
C GLU A 149 -4.08 -13.66 12.56
N PHE A 150 -3.28 -13.62 11.49
CA PHE A 150 -2.75 -12.36 10.95
C PHE A 150 -3.85 -11.44 10.42
N VAL A 151 -4.76 -11.94 9.58
CA VAL A 151 -5.88 -11.17 9.01
C VAL A 151 -6.87 -10.77 10.11
N LEU A 152 -7.17 -11.68 11.06
CA LEU A 152 -8.03 -11.36 12.19
C LEU A 152 -7.37 -10.35 13.13
N ASN A 153 -6.06 -10.44 13.38
CA ASN A 153 -5.35 -9.45 14.21
C ASN A 153 -5.25 -8.09 13.51
N TYR A 154 -4.99 -8.07 12.20
CA TYR A 154 -4.98 -6.84 11.38
C TYR A 154 -6.37 -6.18 11.33
N ASN A 155 -7.42 -6.98 11.11
CA ASN A 155 -8.79 -6.47 11.14
C ASN A 155 -9.21 -6.06 12.55
N LYS A 156 -8.76 -6.77 13.60
CA LYS A 156 -9.05 -6.43 15.00
C LYS A 156 -8.36 -5.14 15.41
N GLN A 157 -7.09 -4.94 15.05
CA GLN A 157 -6.37 -3.68 15.30
C GLN A 157 -7.03 -2.51 14.57
N ASN A 158 -7.39 -2.66 13.29
CA ASN A 158 -8.14 -1.61 12.58
C ASN A 158 -9.54 -1.37 13.18
N GLN A 159 -10.21 -2.41 13.69
CA GLN A 159 -11.49 -2.27 14.38
C GLN A 159 -11.37 -1.67 15.78
N GLU A 160 -10.21 -1.63 16.42
CA GLU A 160 -10.06 -0.98 17.73
C GLU A 160 -9.93 0.55 17.57
N PHE A 161 -9.21 1.00 16.53
CA PHE A 161 -8.96 2.42 16.30
C PHE A 161 -10.00 3.12 15.42
N TYR A 162 -10.61 2.43 14.45
CA TYR A 162 -11.39 3.07 13.41
C TYR A 162 -12.87 2.73 13.41
N ASN A 163 -13.69 3.71 13.03
CA ASN A 163 -15.12 3.53 12.86
C ASN A 163 -15.45 2.63 11.66
N ALA A 164 -16.67 2.09 11.62
CA ALA A 164 -17.10 1.19 10.54
C ALA A 164 -17.09 1.85 9.14
N LYS A 165 -17.17 3.18 9.07
CA LYS A 165 -17.18 3.96 7.82
C LYS A 165 -15.79 4.48 7.42
N ALA A 166 -14.73 4.04 8.10
CA ALA A 166 -13.35 4.45 7.82
C ALA A 166 -13.00 4.34 6.32
N GLY A 167 -12.42 5.41 5.79
CA GLY A 167 -12.02 5.48 4.38
C GLY A 167 -13.14 5.79 3.41
N GLN A 168 -14.37 6.10 3.85
CA GLN A 168 -15.48 6.50 2.98
C GLN A 168 -15.76 8.00 3.12
N SER A 169 -15.60 8.78 2.06
CA SER A 169 -15.82 10.24 2.10
C SER A 169 -17.32 10.60 2.01
N ASN A 170 -18.04 9.99 1.06
CA ASN A 170 -19.49 10.15 0.89
C ASN A 170 -20.23 9.02 1.60
N ILE A 171 -20.90 9.32 2.70
CA ILE A 171 -21.68 8.36 3.51
C ILE A 171 -23.16 8.75 3.36
N GLU A 172 -23.88 8.05 2.49
CA GLU A 172 -25.27 8.39 2.11
C GLU A 172 -26.31 7.91 3.13
N ASP A 173 -25.97 6.91 3.93
CA ASP A 173 -26.83 6.31 4.94
C ASP A 173 -26.70 6.97 6.31
N ALA A 174 -26.05 8.13 6.39
CA ALA A 174 -25.95 8.88 7.64
C ALA A 174 -27.32 9.42 8.07
N SER A 175 -27.55 9.42 9.38
CA SER A 175 -28.84 9.82 9.97
C SER A 175 -29.14 11.31 9.80
N THR A 176 -28.10 12.15 9.89
CA THR A 176 -28.20 13.61 9.83
C THR A 176 -26.97 14.23 9.17
N TYR A 177 -27.15 15.40 8.56
CA TYR A 177 -26.10 16.14 7.86
C TYR A 177 -26.07 17.59 8.31
N ASP A 178 -24.88 18.19 8.29
CA ASP A 178 -24.68 19.61 8.55
C ASP A 178 -25.12 20.49 7.37
N GLN A 179 -25.02 21.81 7.51
CA GLN A 179 -25.34 22.78 6.45
C GLN A 179 -24.46 22.66 5.20
N TYR A 180 -23.35 21.91 5.28
CA TYR A 180 -22.42 21.62 4.19
C TYR A 180 -22.57 20.19 3.67
N ASN A 181 -23.64 19.48 4.04
CA ASN A 181 -23.90 18.12 3.60
C ASN A 181 -22.83 17.09 4.03
N ASN A 182 -22.13 17.35 5.14
CA ASN A 182 -21.29 16.35 5.80
C ASN A 182 -22.10 15.67 6.91
N PRO A 183 -21.94 14.35 7.13
CA PRO A 183 -22.67 13.65 8.19
C PRO A 183 -22.32 14.21 9.57
N ILE A 184 -23.29 14.33 10.47
CA ILE A 184 -23.07 14.80 11.86
C ILE A 184 -22.74 13.58 12.73
N ASP A 185 -21.95 13.77 13.79
CA ASP A 185 -21.50 12.77 14.78
C ASP A 185 -20.14 12.11 14.53
N GLY A 186 -19.51 11.70 15.63
CA GLY A 186 -18.14 11.17 15.64
C GLY A 186 -18.00 9.74 15.12
N GLU A 187 -19.11 9.02 14.91
CA GLU A 187 -19.11 7.67 14.32
C GLU A 187 -18.78 7.68 12.82
N TYR A 188 -18.88 8.86 12.18
CA TYR A 188 -18.51 9.07 10.78
C TYR A 188 -17.10 9.68 10.63
N ASP A 189 -16.38 9.87 11.74
CA ASP A 189 -14.95 10.20 11.69
C ASP A 189 -14.15 8.94 11.32
N LEU A 190 -12.87 9.10 10.95
CA LEU A 190 -11.95 7.97 10.76
C LEU A 190 -11.75 7.23 12.09
N GLY A 191 -11.32 7.96 13.11
CA GLY A 191 -10.99 7.43 14.44
C GLY A 191 -12.17 7.35 15.39
N ARG A 192 -12.21 6.28 16.20
CA ARG A 192 -13.14 6.15 17.33
C ARG A 192 -12.77 7.10 18.46
N ASP A 193 -13.79 7.59 19.15
CA ASP A 193 -13.60 8.35 20.38
C ASP A 193 -12.89 7.51 21.44
N GLY A 194 -11.90 8.09 22.12
CA GLY A 194 -11.10 7.43 23.14
C GLY A 194 -10.16 6.30 22.68
N ALA A 195 -10.00 6.05 21.37
CA ALA A 195 -9.15 4.94 20.91
C ALA A 195 -7.64 5.24 20.90
N PHE A 196 -7.24 6.51 20.95
CA PHE A 196 -5.84 6.93 20.75
C PHE A 196 -5.13 7.32 22.05
N THR A 197 -5.46 6.68 23.19
CA THR A 197 -4.92 7.02 24.52
C THR A 197 -3.41 6.87 24.66
N ASP A 198 -2.80 6.01 23.84
CA ASP A 198 -1.36 5.76 23.89
C ASP A 198 -0.55 6.73 23.00
N TYR A 199 -1.22 7.66 22.32
CA TYR A 199 -0.59 8.56 21.36
C TYR A 199 -0.52 10.00 21.90
N ARG A 200 0.65 10.61 21.70
CA ARG A 200 0.99 11.96 22.11
C ARG A 200 1.27 12.83 20.89
N ILE A 201 0.63 13.99 20.87
CA ILE A 201 0.75 14.99 19.81
C ILE A 201 1.46 16.22 20.39
N LEU A 202 2.58 16.61 19.79
CA LEU A 202 3.23 17.90 20.06
C LEU A 202 2.84 18.91 18.99
N ILE A 203 2.17 19.98 19.39
CA ILE A 203 1.76 21.08 18.49
C ILE A 203 2.70 22.27 18.66
N GLY A 204 3.52 22.52 17.64
CA GLY A 204 4.26 23.77 17.49
C GLY A 204 3.40 24.85 16.83
N GLN A 205 2.81 25.73 17.62
CA GLN A 205 2.01 26.85 17.11
C GLN A 205 2.88 28.11 16.98
N PHE A 206 3.59 28.23 15.85
CA PHE A 206 4.52 29.35 15.60
C PHE A 206 3.84 30.55 14.95
N TYR A 207 2.66 30.37 14.37
CA TYR A 207 1.77 31.48 14.05
C TYR A 207 1.19 32.07 15.35
N LYS A 208 1.47 33.36 15.61
CA LYS A 208 1.22 34.00 16.90
C LYS A 208 -0.27 34.26 17.20
N SER A 209 -1.15 34.08 16.22
CA SER A 209 -2.59 34.29 16.37
C SER A 209 -3.33 32.95 16.31
N GLY A 210 -4.58 32.97 16.76
CA GLY A 210 -5.47 31.83 16.72
C GLY A 210 -5.50 31.01 18.02
N ASP A 211 -6.70 30.56 18.36
CA ASP A 211 -6.96 29.68 19.50
C ASP A 211 -6.87 28.21 19.06
N MET A 212 -6.11 27.40 19.79
CA MET A 212 -5.97 25.96 19.55
C MET A 212 -6.89 25.12 20.44
N LYS A 213 -7.70 25.75 21.30
CA LYS A 213 -8.59 25.00 22.21
C LYS A 213 -9.51 24.04 21.46
N ALA A 214 -10.21 24.51 20.42
CA ALA A 214 -11.16 23.66 19.69
C ALA A 214 -10.49 22.48 18.96
N PRO A 215 -9.36 22.66 18.24
CA PRO A 215 -8.58 21.53 17.73
C PRO A 215 -8.09 20.57 18.82
N ILE A 216 -7.58 21.08 19.95
CA ILE A 216 -7.08 20.26 21.06
C ILE A 216 -8.22 19.43 21.67
N ASP A 217 -9.35 20.06 22.03
CA ASP A 217 -10.52 19.38 22.59
C ASP A 217 -11.00 18.24 21.67
N ALA A 218 -10.98 18.46 20.34
CA ALA A 218 -11.41 17.48 19.36
C ALA A 218 -10.46 16.27 19.27
N LEU A 219 -9.15 16.49 19.43
CA LEU A 219 -8.16 15.41 19.49
C LEU A 219 -8.22 14.65 20.81
N GLU A 220 -8.37 15.37 21.93
CA GLU A 220 -8.52 14.75 23.26
C GLU A 220 -9.78 13.87 23.33
N LYS A 221 -10.85 14.25 22.63
CA LYS A 221 -12.03 13.40 22.46
C LYS A 221 -11.72 12.06 21.78
N LYS A 222 -10.74 12.01 20.87
CA LYS A 222 -10.22 10.76 20.28
C LYS A 222 -9.26 10.00 21.19
N GLY A 223 -8.88 10.57 22.33
CA GLY A 223 -8.00 9.97 23.33
C GLY A 223 -6.56 10.48 23.24
N PHE A 224 -6.20 11.32 22.28
CA PHE A 224 -4.83 11.82 22.17
C PHE A 224 -4.43 12.65 23.39
N HIS A 225 -3.17 12.49 23.81
CA HIS A 225 -2.53 13.40 24.75
C HIS A 225 -1.87 14.54 23.97
N VAL A 226 -2.41 15.75 24.09
CA VAL A 226 -1.98 16.87 23.26
C VAL A 226 -1.24 17.91 24.11
N GLU A 227 -0.07 18.31 23.64
CA GLU A 227 0.66 19.44 24.22
C GLU A 227 0.96 20.48 23.14
N SER A 228 0.67 21.75 23.44
CA SER A 228 0.95 22.86 22.53
C SER A 228 2.00 23.78 23.09
N VAL A 229 2.98 24.12 22.25
CA VAL A 229 4.08 25.04 22.56
C VAL A 229 4.13 26.17 21.55
N LYS A 230 4.65 27.31 21.99
CA LYS A 230 4.66 28.57 21.22
C LYS A 230 6.04 28.96 20.71
N THR A 231 7.10 28.26 21.16
CA THR A 231 8.49 28.58 20.81
C THR A 231 9.17 27.38 20.17
N GLU A 232 9.99 27.65 19.15
CA GLU A 232 10.78 26.61 18.48
C GLU A 232 11.76 25.92 19.43
N LEU A 233 12.33 26.65 20.39
CA LEU A 233 13.26 26.10 21.37
C LEU A 233 12.60 25.03 22.25
N GLU A 234 11.41 25.31 22.76
CA GLU A 234 10.65 24.36 23.57
C GLU A 234 10.19 23.16 22.74
N PHE A 235 9.73 23.41 21.51
CA PHE A 235 9.34 22.35 20.58
C PHE A 235 10.50 21.39 20.30
N ILE A 236 11.68 21.91 20.00
CA ILE A 236 12.91 21.13 19.77
C ILE A 236 13.26 20.29 21.02
N ALA A 237 13.20 20.88 22.21
CA ALA A 237 13.51 20.18 23.44
C ALA A 237 12.53 19.02 23.71
N LYS A 238 11.24 19.23 23.46
CA LYS A 238 10.20 18.21 23.63
C LYS A 238 10.27 17.12 22.57
N LEU A 239 10.51 17.46 21.31
CA LEU A 239 10.64 16.46 20.24
C LEU A 239 11.79 15.48 20.52
N ARG A 240 12.91 16.00 21.06
CA ARG A 240 14.07 15.19 21.48
C ARG A 240 13.86 14.33 22.72
N SER A 241 12.75 14.51 23.44
CA SER A 241 12.43 13.65 24.58
C SER A 241 11.92 12.27 24.17
N GLU A 242 11.64 12.06 22.88
CA GLU A 242 11.13 10.80 22.30
C GLU A 242 9.79 10.35 22.91
N GLN A 243 9.01 11.30 23.44
CA GLN A 243 7.72 11.04 24.07
C GLN A 243 6.51 11.29 23.17
N TYR A 244 6.72 11.71 21.92
CA TYR A 244 5.63 12.09 21.02
C TYR A 244 5.70 11.25 19.76
N GLU A 245 4.56 10.79 19.28
CA GLU A 245 4.46 10.02 18.04
C GLU A 245 4.12 10.93 16.86
N ILE A 246 3.49 12.08 17.12
CA ILE A 246 3.02 13.00 16.09
C ILE A 246 3.47 14.43 16.40
N ALA A 247 4.03 15.10 15.40
CA ALA A 247 4.38 16.51 15.44
C ALA A 247 3.49 17.33 14.51
N TRP A 248 2.72 18.26 15.06
CA TRP A 248 2.05 19.30 14.27
C TRP A 248 2.92 20.55 14.22
N VAL A 249 3.05 21.13 13.02
CA VAL A 249 3.84 22.33 12.79
C VAL A 249 2.98 23.38 12.09
N ILE A 250 2.51 24.37 12.85
CA ILE A 250 1.77 25.52 12.30
C ILE A 250 2.77 26.62 11.99
N SER A 251 3.06 26.77 10.70
CA SER A 251 4.16 27.59 10.19
C SER A 251 4.00 29.07 10.52
N SER A 252 5.13 29.72 10.82
CA SER A 252 5.26 31.17 10.89
C SER A 252 6.01 31.75 9.68
N SER A 253 6.28 33.05 9.73
CA SER A 253 6.96 33.83 8.68
C SER A 253 8.49 33.66 8.61
N SER A 254 9.07 33.00 9.62
CA SER A 254 10.51 32.78 9.75
C SER A 254 10.77 31.59 10.66
N ILE A 255 11.94 30.97 10.53
CA ILE A 255 12.49 30.01 11.50
C ILE A 255 13.59 30.74 12.28
N GLU A 256 13.49 30.76 13.60
CA GLU A 256 14.44 31.44 14.49
C GLU A 256 15.58 30.51 14.95
N GLN A 257 15.30 29.21 15.07
CA GLN A 257 16.22 28.20 15.59
C GLN A 257 16.80 27.36 14.46
N VAL A 258 18.11 27.47 14.23
CA VAL A 258 18.81 26.71 13.17
C VAL A 258 18.68 25.20 13.32
N ALA A 259 18.45 24.72 14.55
CA ALA A 259 18.29 23.29 14.86
C ALA A 259 16.89 22.75 14.55
N PHE A 260 15.91 23.61 14.24
CA PHE A 260 14.51 23.23 14.05
C PHE A 260 14.35 22.17 12.94
N ILE A 261 14.79 22.49 11.71
CA ILE A 261 14.64 21.60 10.55
C ILE A 261 15.42 20.28 10.74
N PRO A 262 16.70 20.27 11.15
CA PRO A 262 17.40 19.02 11.45
C PRO A 262 16.67 18.15 12.48
N THR A 263 16.19 18.72 13.58
CA THR A 263 15.50 17.96 14.63
C THR A 263 14.18 17.37 14.12
N LEU A 264 13.44 18.09 13.29
CA LEU A 264 12.21 17.58 12.68
C LEU A 264 12.48 16.47 11.65
N ILE A 265 13.59 16.55 10.91
CA ILE A 265 14.04 15.49 9.99
C ILE A 265 14.41 14.22 10.78
N ASP A 266 15.16 14.36 11.87
CA ASP A 266 15.56 13.23 12.71
C ASP A 266 14.33 12.54 13.32
N PHE A 267 13.38 13.33 13.82
CA PHE A 267 12.10 12.82 14.34
C PHE A 267 11.33 12.02 13.27
N HIS A 268 11.20 12.56 12.06
CA HIS A 268 10.53 11.87 10.96
C HIS A 268 11.22 10.56 10.56
N ALA A 269 12.56 10.59 10.48
CA ALA A 269 13.37 9.43 10.10
C ALA A 269 13.28 8.30 11.15
N ALA A 270 13.02 8.65 12.41
CA ALA A 270 12.79 7.72 13.51
C ALA A 270 11.34 7.19 13.61
N GLY A 271 10.46 7.53 12.67
CA GLY A 271 9.07 7.06 12.62
C GLY A 271 8.04 8.05 13.13
N GLY A 272 8.48 9.22 13.61
CA GLY A 272 7.58 10.29 14.03
C GLY A 272 6.76 10.83 12.86
N ALA A 273 5.44 10.83 13.02
CA ALA A 273 4.53 11.33 11.99
C ALA A 273 4.42 12.86 12.05
N ILE A 274 4.24 13.52 10.89
CA ILE A 274 4.24 14.99 10.82
C ILE A 274 2.97 15.51 10.16
N PHE A 275 2.33 16.49 10.80
CA PHE A 275 1.31 17.32 10.18
C PHE A 275 1.85 18.75 9.97
N LEU A 276 2.12 19.10 8.72
CA LEU A 276 2.55 20.43 8.32
C LEU A 276 1.35 21.29 7.95
N PHE A 277 1.26 22.44 8.60
CA PHE A 277 0.30 23.48 8.30
C PHE A 277 1.04 24.70 7.78
N ALA A 278 0.70 25.11 6.56
CA ALA A 278 1.16 26.32 5.91
C ALA A 278 -0.04 27.18 5.50
N ASP A 279 0.23 28.42 5.13
CA ASP A 279 -0.76 29.34 4.57
C ASP A 279 -0.01 30.25 3.56
N ASN A 280 -0.53 31.41 3.20
CA ASN A 280 0.14 32.31 2.28
C ASN A 280 1.56 32.68 2.71
N VAL A 281 2.44 32.94 1.74
CA VAL A 281 3.74 33.56 1.99
C VAL A 281 3.54 34.89 2.75
N PRO A 282 4.26 35.15 3.87
CA PRO A 282 5.44 34.42 4.35
C PRO A 282 5.18 33.25 5.30
N TYR A 283 3.94 32.93 5.70
CA TYR A 283 3.57 31.93 6.72
C TYR A 283 3.75 30.46 6.28
N VAL A 284 4.87 30.18 5.64
CA VAL A 284 5.25 28.88 5.06
C VAL A 284 6.58 28.37 5.60
N SER A 285 7.33 29.18 6.36
CA SER A 285 8.78 28.97 6.53
C SER A 285 9.15 27.61 7.10
N HIS A 286 8.38 27.10 8.06
CA HIS A 286 8.65 25.83 8.72
C HIS A 286 8.34 24.65 7.79
N ALA A 287 7.11 24.59 7.26
CA ALA A 287 6.70 23.57 6.32
C ALA A 287 7.58 23.55 5.06
N SER A 288 7.80 24.71 4.44
CA SER A 288 8.67 24.82 3.27
C SER A 288 10.13 24.48 3.58
N GLY A 289 10.64 24.83 4.76
CA GLY A 289 12.01 24.47 5.17
C GLY A 289 12.20 22.96 5.29
N PHE A 290 11.23 22.27 5.90
CA PHE A 290 11.26 20.82 6.06
C PHE A 290 11.12 20.12 4.71
N LEU A 291 10.08 20.48 3.96
CA LEU A 291 9.77 19.90 2.65
C LEU A 291 10.90 20.13 1.65
N ASN A 292 11.58 21.27 1.70
CA ASN A 292 12.71 21.55 0.80
C ASN A 292 13.89 20.64 1.14
N LYS A 293 14.18 20.49 2.43
CA LYS A 293 15.28 19.65 2.90
C LYS A 293 15.05 18.17 2.59
N LYS A 294 13.81 17.68 2.77
CA LYS A 294 13.45 16.27 2.62
C LYS A 294 13.12 15.87 1.18
N PHE A 295 12.29 16.66 0.50
CA PHE A 295 11.72 16.31 -0.81
C PHE A 295 12.11 17.26 -1.94
N GLY A 296 12.82 18.35 -1.64
CA GLY A 296 13.08 19.41 -2.62
C GLY A 296 11.82 20.20 -2.98
N ILE A 297 10.80 20.22 -2.12
CA ILE A 297 9.55 20.98 -2.33
C ILE A 297 9.64 22.31 -1.59
N SER A 298 9.25 23.41 -2.24
CA SER A 298 9.06 24.71 -1.58
C SER A 298 7.60 25.12 -1.64
N LEU A 299 7.14 25.92 -0.68
CA LEU A 299 5.77 26.44 -0.70
C LEU A 299 5.77 27.90 -1.13
N ILE A 300 4.90 28.24 -2.08
CA ILE A 300 4.73 29.61 -2.58
C ILE A 300 3.25 29.97 -2.70
N GLY A 301 2.95 31.22 -2.98
CA GLY A 301 1.59 31.68 -3.26
C GLY A 301 0.93 32.42 -2.10
N ASN A 302 -0.15 33.11 -2.44
CA ASN A 302 -1.00 33.88 -1.55
C ASN A 302 -2.39 33.98 -2.19
N TYR A 303 -2.97 32.82 -2.49
CA TYR A 303 -4.26 32.77 -3.15
C TYR A 303 -5.37 33.11 -2.15
N PRO A 304 -6.29 34.05 -2.46
CA PRO A 304 -7.49 34.27 -1.66
C PRO A 304 -8.46 33.11 -1.88
N GLY A 305 -8.51 32.19 -0.91
CA GLY A 305 -9.41 31.05 -0.91
C GLY A 305 -10.81 31.45 -0.46
N ASN A 306 -11.19 30.97 0.72
CA ASN A 306 -12.50 31.16 1.34
C ASN A 306 -13.64 30.48 0.58
N LYS A 307 -13.37 29.30 0.00
CA LYS A 307 -14.37 28.46 -0.67
C LYS A 307 -14.39 27.06 -0.10
N THR A 308 -15.23 26.22 -0.70
CA THR A 308 -15.44 24.83 -0.30
C THR A 308 -14.99 23.92 -1.44
N LEU A 309 -14.13 22.97 -1.11
CA LEU A 309 -13.77 21.84 -1.97
C LEU A 309 -14.86 20.78 -1.87
N VAL A 310 -15.13 20.10 -2.98
CA VAL A 310 -16.15 19.05 -3.06
C VAL A 310 -15.48 17.70 -3.28
N PHE A 311 -16.01 16.65 -2.67
CA PHE A 311 -15.54 15.29 -2.93
C PHE A 311 -15.77 14.90 -4.39
N ASN A 312 -14.73 14.42 -5.06
CA ASN A 312 -14.79 13.86 -6.40
C ASN A 312 -13.69 12.81 -6.58
N GLU A 313 -14.06 11.53 -6.49
CA GLU A 313 -13.12 10.40 -6.56
C GLU A 313 -12.25 10.41 -7.82
N ASN A 314 -12.81 10.75 -8.99
CA ASN A 314 -12.11 10.67 -10.27
C ASN A 314 -11.58 12.03 -10.77
N GLY A 315 -12.00 13.14 -10.15
CA GLY A 315 -11.67 14.50 -10.56
C GLY A 315 -11.01 15.34 -9.47
N TYR A 316 -10.44 14.72 -8.44
CA TYR A 316 -9.84 15.44 -7.30
C TYR A 316 -8.63 16.32 -7.65
N LEU A 317 -8.05 16.14 -8.83
CA LEU A 317 -6.99 17.00 -9.35
C LEU A 317 -7.54 18.25 -10.05
N GLU A 318 -8.85 18.31 -10.32
CA GLU A 318 -9.51 19.48 -10.87
C GLU A 318 -9.67 20.57 -9.79
N PRO A 319 -9.71 21.86 -10.17
CA PRO A 319 -9.87 22.95 -9.21
C PRO A 319 -11.13 22.80 -8.34
N GLY A 320 -10.97 22.87 -7.02
CA GLY A 320 -12.10 22.85 -6.09
C GLY A 320 -12.55 21.45 -5.65
N TYR A 321 -11.70 20.43 -5.82
CA TYR A 321 -12.05 19.06 -5.48
C TYR A 321 -11.01 18.35 -4.60
N PHE A 322 -11.45 17.30 -3.92
CA PHE A 322 -10.61 16.36 -3.18
C PHE A 322 -11.04 14.91 -3.40
N GLY A 323 -10.11 13.98 -3.23
CA GLY A 323 -10.29 12.57 -3.62
C GLY A 323 -10.71 11.66 -2.47
N GLN A 324 -10.72 10.35 -2.75
CA GLN A 324 -10.96 9.34 -1.73
C GLN A 324 -9.66 9.09 -0.95
N HIS A 325 -9.71 9.27 0.37
CA HIS A 325 -8.59 8.99 1.27
C HIS A 325 -9.07 8.86 2.72
N GLU A 326 -8.34 8.10 3.57
CA GLU A 326 -8.69 7.90 4.99
C GLU A 326 -8.86 9.23 5.75
N ILE A 327 -8.04 10.25 5.44
CA ILE A 327 -8.13 11.58 6.07
C ILE A 327 -9.43 12.34 5.74
N PHE A 328 -10.14 11.94 4.68
CA PHE A 328 -11.40 12.54 4.26
C PHE A 328 -12.63 11.71 4.63
N THR A 329 -12.47 10.69 5.49
CA THR A 329 -13.60 9.88 5.99
C THR A 329 -14.72 10.77 6.50
N GLY A 330 -15.94 10.57 6.01
CA GLY A 330 -17.13 11.34 6.36
C GLY A 330 -17.08 12.81 5.93
N ILE A 331 -16.28 13.18 4.93
CA ILE A 331 -16.22 14.55 4.41
C ILE A 331 -16.65 14.54 2.95
N LYS A 332 -17.73 15.24 2.66
CA LYS A 332 -18.23 15.53 1.32
C LYS A 332 -17.83 16.92 0.84
N ASN A 333 -17.76 17.87 1.76
CA ASN A 333 -17.42 19.26 1.50
C ASN A 333 -16.39 19.73 2.53
N LEU A 334 -15.27 20.26 2.05
CA LEU A 334 -14.13 20.68 2.87
C LEU A 334 -13.81 22.17 2.67
N PHE A 335 -13.69 22.95 3.73
CA PHE A 335 -13.24 24.34 3.62
C PHE A 335 -11.75 24.40 3.25
N GLU A 336 -11.39 25.15 2.20
CA GLU A 336 -10.02 25.16 1.67
C GLU A 336 -9.04 26.02 2.48
N GLY A 337 -9.53 26.91 3.34
CA GLY A 337 -8.74 27.95 4.03
C GLY A 337 -9.11 29.34 3.54
N VAL A 338 -8.72 30.39 4.26
CA VAL A 338 -8.98 31.79 3.84
C VAL A 338 -7.94 32.24 2.82
N THR A 339 -6.70 31.85 3.05
CA THR A 339 -5.57 32.06 2.16
C THR A 339 -4.83 30.74 1.98
N ILE A 340 -4.22 30.56 0.81
CA ILE A 340 -3.67 29.27 0.39
C ILE A 340 -2.31 29.46 -0.28
N CYS A 341 -1.33 28.66 0.12
CA CYS A 341 -0.10 28.42 -0.65
C CYS A 341 -0.20 27.12 -1.47
N HIS A 342 0.83 26.79 -2.23
CA HIS A 342 0.92 25.51 -2.92
C HIS A 342 2.37 25.03 -3.02
N PRO A 343 2.58 23.71 -3.09
CA PRO A 343 3.90 23.14 -3.26
C PRO A 343 4.39 23.31 -4.70
N ILE A 344 5.66 23.69 -4.83
CA ILE A 344 6.42 23.67 -6.08
C ILE A 344 7.65 22.78 -5.91
N GLN A 345 7.88 21.91 -6.88
CA GLN A 345 9.08 21.08 -6.91
C GLN A 345 10.27 21.95 -7.31
N SER A 346 11.20 22.20 -6.38
CA SER A 346 12.41 22.99 -6.64
C SER A 346 13.57 22.16 -7.18
N ARG A 347 13.53 20.82 -7.03
CA ARG A 347 14.56 19.89 -7.51
C ARG A 347 13.93 18.62 -8.08
N ILE A 348 14.40 18.14 -9.23
CA ILE A 348 13.90 16.88 -9.80
C ILE A 348 14.52 15.71 -9.02
N THR A 349 13.86 15.27 -7.96
CA THR A 349 14.17 14.00 -7.28
C THR A 349 12.96 13.08 -7.44
N ALA A 350 13.06 12.16 -8.40
CA ALA A 350 11.96 11.32 -8.88
C ALA A 350 11.52 10.20 -7.91
N SER A 351 12.15 10.04 -6.75
CA SER A 351 12.01 8.80 -5.96
C SER A 351 11.18 8.89 -4.67
N GLN A 352 10.70 10.07 -4.24
CA GLN A 352 9.91 10.21 -3.00
C GLN A 352 8.89 11.36 -3.12
N ALA A 353 7.94 11.26 -4.06
CA ALA A 353 6.93 12.31 -4.26
C ALA A 353 5.80 12.18 -3.23
N MET A 354 5.34 13.33 -2.71
CA MET A 354 4.08 13.40 -1.98
C MET A 354 2.90 13.20 -2.95
N THR A 355 1.87 12.50 -2.50
CA THR A 355 0.62 12.31 -3.23
C THR A 355 -0.29 13.51 -2.97
N THR A 356 -0.72 14.19 -4.02
CA THR A 356 -1.75 15.24 -3.91
C THR A 356 -3.12 14.58 -3.73
N LEU A 357 -3.88 15.05 -2.75
CA LEU A 357 -5.22 14.54 -2.45
C LEU A 357 -6.33 15.58 -2.64
N ALA A 358 -5.97 16.87 -2.69
CA ALA A 358 -6.91 17.96 -2.97
C ALA A 358 -6.26 19.09 -3.77
N THR A 359 -7.04 19.65 -4.69
CA THR A 359 -6.68 20.81 -5.50
C THR A 359 -7.58 21.99 -5.12
N ALA A 360 -6.98 23.09 -4.71
CA ALA A 360 -7.68 24.32 -4.35
C ALA A 360 -8.42 24.91 -5.55
N THR A 361 -9.32 25.85 -5.29
CA THR A 361 -10.14 26.47 -6.35
C THR A 361 -9.36 27.35 -7.33
N ASP A 362 -8.07 27.62 -7.09
CA ASP A 362 -7.13 28.22 -8.03
C ASP A 362 -6.46 27.22 -9.00
N GLY A 363 -6.74 25.93 -8.81
CA GLY A 363 -6.16 24.84 -9.59
C GLY A 363 -4.80 24.35 -9.10
N GLN A 364 -4.34 24.77 -7.91
CA GLN A 364 -3.09 24.33 -7.33
C GLN A 364 -3.29 23.28 -6.23
N PRO A 365 -2.33 22.35 -6.02
CA PRO A 365 -2.38 21.39 -4.91
C PRO A 365 -2.43 22.10 -3.56
N CYS A 366 -3.38 21.71 -2.69
CA CYS A 366 -3.52 22.31 -1.36
C CYS A 366 -3.45 21.31 -0.20
N ILE A 367 -3.72 20.03 -0.46
CA ILE A 367 -3.53 18.96 0.53
C ILE A 367 -2.75 17.83 -0.12
N SER A 368 -1.65 17.43 0.52
CA SER A 368 -0.81 16.34 0.05
C SER A 368 -0.37 15.46 1.22
N VAL A 369 -0.10 14.19 0.95
CA VAL A 369 0.39 13.24 1.94
C VAL A 369 1.63 12.52 1.47
N PHE A 370 2.41 12.02 2.40
CA PHE A 370 3.47 11.06 2.17
C PHE A 370 3.18 9.82 3.00
N GLU A 371 3.04 8.69 2.31
CA GLU A 371 3.00 7.37 2.92
C GLU A 371 4.39 6.75 2.76
N PRO A 372 5.05 6.35 3.86
CA PRO A 372 6.37 5.73 3.79
C PRO A 372 6.27 4.38 3.05
N PRO A 373 7.25 4.03 2.18
CA PRO A 373 7.29 2.72 1.55
C PRO A 373 7.34 1.58 2.57
N ALA A 374 6.84 0.40 2.20
CA ALA A 374 6.88 -0.78 3.07
C ALA A 374 8.32 -1.08 3.54
N GLY A 375 8.49 -1.28 4.85
CA GLY A 375 9.80 -1.52 5.48
C GLY A 375 10.61 -0.25 5.78
N SER A 376 10.11 0.94 5.46
CA SER A 376 10.68 2.21 5.90
C SER A 376 10.43 2.44 7.39
N SER A 377 11.40 3.04 8.08
CA SER A 377 11.22 3.54 9.45
C SER A 377 10.62 4.94 9.49
N GLU A 378 10.39 5.59 8.35
CA GLU A 378 9.88 6.97 8.32
C GLU A 378 8.41 7.05 8.71
N GLY A 379 8.02 8.14 9.37
CA GLY A 379 6.61 8.40 9.69
C GLY A 379 5.78 8.81 8.48
N ARG A 380 4.46 8.76 8.64
CA ARG A 380 3.52 9.39 7.70
C ARG A 380 3.60 10.91 7.78
N LEU A 381 3.31 11.60 6.69
CA LEU A 381 3.24 13.05 6.67
C LEU A 381 1.99 13.56 5.94
N CYS A 382 1.38 14.60 6.49
CA CYS A 382 0.31 15.35 5.86
C CYS A 382 0.71 16.83 5.74
N LEU A 383 0.42 17.44 4.60
CA LEU A 383 0.56 18.88 4.34
C LEU A 383 -0.82 19.46 4.07
N ASP A 384 -1.18 20.51 4.79
CA ASP A 384 -2.29 21.42 4.46
C ASP A 384 -1.72 22.83 4.21
N CYS A 385 -2.09 23.40 3.06
CA CYS A 385 -1.63 24.70 2.60
C CYS A 385 -2.52 25.90 2.99
N GLY A 386 -3.54 25.72 3.83
CA GLY A 386 -4.45 26.80 4.26
C GLY A 386 -4.84 26.75 5.74
N PHE A 387 -3.85 26.87 6.65
CA PHE A 387 -4.07 26.68 8.09
C PHE A 387 -5.06 27.65 8.74
N THR A 388 -5.39 28.77 8.10
CA THR A 388 -6.43 29.71 8.58
C THR A 388 -7.76 29.02 8.91
N LYS A 389 -8.05 27.85 8.30
CA LYS A 389 -9.19 27.00 8.66
C LYS A 389 -9.17 26.53 10.12
N LEU A 390 -8.00 26.35 10.74
CA LEU A 390 -7.86 25.96 12.15
C LEU A 390 -8.45 27.00 13.11
N PHE A 391 -8.40 28.28 12.75
CA PHE A 391 -8.68 29.39 13.67
C PHE A 391 -9.95 30.17 13.34
N ILE A 392 -10.23 30.36 12.05
CA ILE A 392 -11.31 31.25 11.60
C ILE A 392 -12.60 30.46 11.37
N ASN A 393 -12.47 29.24 10.84
CA ASN A 393 -13.57 28.49 10.23
C ASN A 393 -13.53 27.01 10.64
N TRP A 394 -13.23 26.74 11.92
CA TRP A 394 -13.09 25.37 12.45
C TRP A 394 -14.33 24.49 12.21
N ASN A 395 -15.53 25.09 12.36
CA ASN A 395 -16.81 24.40 12.17
C ASN A 395 -17.32 24.49 10.72
N SER A 396 -16.53 25.04 9.80
CA SER A 396 -16.94 25.23 8.41
C SER A 396 -16.53 24.03 7.58
N ALA A 397 -17.50 23.48 6.84
CA ALA A 397 -17.36 22.41 5.84
C ALA A 397 -16.28 21.38 6.22
N GLY A 398 -16.58 20.48 7.15
CA GLY A 398 -15.72 19.31 7.42
C GLY A 398 -14.34 19.57 8.03
N THR A 399 -13.95 20.83 8.29
CA THR A 399 -12.60 21.18 8.77
C THR A 399 -12.21 20.44 10.04
N ALA A 400 -13.06 20.48 11.07
CA ALA A 400 -12.80 19.77 12.33
C ALA A 400 -12.55 18.27 12.12
N ARG A 401 -13.40 17.63 11.29
CA ARG A 401 -13.28 16.21 10.96
C ARG A 401 -12.02 15.91 10.17
N PHE A 402 -11.66 16.75 9.19
CA PHE A 402 -10.44 16.58 8.39
C PHE A 402 -9.20 16.57 9.30
N VAL A 403 -9.10 17.54 10.20
CA VAL A 403 -7.94 17.70 11.10
C VAL A 403 -7.83 16.52 12.06
N VAL A 404 -8.96 16.06 12.61
CA VAL A 404 -9.02 14.87 13.48
C VAL A 404 -8.65 13.61 12.71
N ASN A 405 -9.26 13.39 11.54
CA ASN A 405 -9.00 12.22 10.70
C ASN A 405 -7.55 12.15 10.25
N ALA A 406 -6.97 13.28 9.81
CA ALA A 406 -5.56 13.35 9.47
C ALA A 406 -4.67 12.92 10.64
N SER A 407 -5.03 13.27 11.88
CA SER A 407 -4.26 12.86 13.06
C SER A 407 -4.43 11.38 13.41
N CYS A 408 -5.66 10.85 13.31
CA CYS A 408 -5.92 9.42 13.43
C CYS A 408 -5.20 8.60 12.34
N TRP A 409 -5.04 9.18 11.15
CA TRP A 409 -4.28 8.58 10.06
C TRP A 409 -2.76 8.64 10.29
N LEU A 410 -2.26 9.74 10.86
CA LEU A 410 -0.84 9.88 11.22
C LEU A 410 -0.45 8.94 12.37
N ALA A 411 -1.36 8.67 13.32
CA ALA A 411 -1.13 7.75 14.43
C ALA A 411 -0.87 6.30 13.98
N LYS A 412 -1.37 5.91 12.80
CA LYS A 412 -1.14 4.59 12.19
C LYS A 412 0.31 4.38 11.75
N ALA A 413 1.18 5.39 11.86
CA ALA A 413 2.57 5.29 11.45
C ALA A 413 3.38 4.20 12.16
N MET A 414 3.00 3.66 13.34
CA MET A 414 3.74 2.54 13.96
C MET A 414 2.91 1.63 14.89
N LYS A 415 2.84 0.33 14.54
CA LYS A 415 3.51 -0.78 15.25
C LYS A 415 3.55 -2.05 14.38
#